data_AF-A0A7U4DQD6-F1
#
_entry.id   AF-A0A7U4DQD6-F1
#
_cell.length_a   1.000
_cell.length_b   1.000
_cell.length_c   1.000
_cell.angle_alpha   90.00
_cell.angle_beta   90.00
_cell.angle_gamma   90.00
#
_symmetry.space_group_name_H-M   'P 1'
#
loop_
_entity.id
_entity.type
_entity.pdbx_description
1 polymer ?
#
loop_
_entity_poly.entity_id
_entity_poly.type
_entity_poly.pdbx_seq_one_letter_code
_entity_poly.pdbx_strand_id
1 'polypeptide(L)' 'MAEEKKKETCPTCMGKKVIEGVCETSGEWQGKTPDGQVCTPDQKCPTCNGKGYIEG' A
#
# COMPACT_ATOMS: atom_id res chain seq x y z
N MET A 1 -33.18 12.79 -8.59
CA MET A 1 -32.60 11.80 -7.65
C MET A 1 -31.18 12.22 -7.36
N ALA A 2 -30.73 12.15 -6.10
CA ALA A 2 -29.39 12.57 -5.71
C ALA A 2 -28.34 11.65 -6.35
N GLU A 3 -27.33 12.24 -6.97
CA GLU A 3 -26.17 11.53 -7.48
C GLU A 3 -25.47 10.86 -6.30
N GLU A 4 -25.72 9.57 -6.12
CA GLU A 4 -25.03 8.75 -5.14
C GLU A 4 -23.54 8.73 -5.51
N LYS A 5 -22.76 9.56 -4.81
CA LYS A 5 -21.32 9.65 -4.97
C LYS A 5 -20.72 8.28 -4.66
N LYS A 6 -20.54 7.47 -5.72
CA LYS A 6 -20.17 6.06 -5.63
C LYS A 6 -18.72 6.01 -5.17
N LYS A 7 -18.53 5.67 -3.89
CA LYS A 7 -17.20 5.49 -3.30
C LYS A 7 -16.66 4.19 -3.87
N GLU A 8 -15.71 4.28 -4.77
CA GLU A 8 -15.08 3.10 -5.35
C GLU A 8 -13.92 2.66 -4.47
N THR A 9 -13.81 1.36 -4.22
CA THR A 9 -12.70 0.81 -3.45
C THR A 9 -11.39 1.22 -4.09
N CYS A 10 -10.46 1.75 -3.29
CA CYS A 10 -9.20 2.22 -3.84
C CYS A 10 -8.45 1.04 -4.48
N PRO A 11 -8.17 1.08 -5.80
CA PRO A 11 -7.58 -0.06 -6.51
C PRO A 11 -6.14 -0.32 -6.06
N THR A 12 -5.42 0.72 -5.66
CA THR A 12 -4.00 0.63 -5.27
C THR A 12 -3.78 -0.13 -3.96
N CYS A 13 -4.62 0.13 -2.94
CA CYS A 13 -4.52 -0.56 -1.65
C CYS A 13 -5.65 -1.56 -1.43
N MET A 14 -6.53 -1.79 -2.42
CA MET A 14 -7.72 -2.64 -2.31
C MET A 14 -8.54 -2.38 -1.03
N GLY A 15 -8.72 -1.12 -0.64
CA GLY A 15 -9.44 -0.78 0.60
C GLY A 15 -8.62 -0.80 1.88
N LYS A 16 -7.38 -1.30 1.88
CA LYS A 16 -6.52 -1.40 3.08
C LYS A 16 -6.01 -0.08 3.64
N LYS A 17 -6.18 1.05 2.94
CA LYS A 17 -5.74 2.41 3.31
C LYS A 17 -4.22 2.61 3.34
N VAL A 18 -3.46 1.56 3.60
CA VAL A 18 -2.01 1.50 3.53
C VAL A 18 -1.60 0.46 2.48
N ILE A 19 -0.42 0.66 1.90
CA ILE A 19 0.30 -0.32 1.11
C ILE A 19 1.14 -1.10 2.11
N GLU A 20 0.84 -2.38 2.26
CA GLU A 20 1.61 -3.25 3.17
C GLU A 20 3.05 -3.30 2.69
N GLY A 21 3.94 -3.09 3.65
CA GLY A 21 5.37 -3.25 3.47
C GLY A 21 5.69 -4.66 3.00
N VAL A 22 6.52 -4.76 1.97
CA VAL A 22 7.01 -6.05 1.47
C VAL A 22 8.40 -6.29 2.02
N CYS A 23 8.63 -7.53 2.43
CA CYS A 23 9.95 -8.01 2.77
C CYS A 23 10.56 -8.67 1.54
N GLU A 24 11.55 -8.00 0.95
CA GLU A 24 12.29 -8.53 -0.19
C GLU A 24 13.66 -9.02 0.24
N THR A 25 13.98 -10.23 -0.19
CA THR A 25 15.29 -10.86 -0.02
C THR A 25 15.98 -10.83 -1.39
N SER A 26 16.60 -9.70 -1.71
CA SER A 26 17.40 -9.57 -2.94
C SER A 26 18.87 -9.84 -2.64
N GLY A 27 19.59 -10.43 -3.59
CA GLY A 27 21.04 -10.69 -3.45
C GLY A 27 21.86 -9.44 -3.13
N GLU A 28 21.38 -8.25 -3.53
CA GLU A 28 21.96 -6.94 -3.17
C GLU A 28 21.89 -6.60 -1.66
N TRP A 29 20.98 -7.23 -0.92
CA TRP A 29 20.80 -7.06 0.52
C TRP A 29 21.43 -8.20 1.34
N GLN A 30 21.76 -9.34 0.69
CA GLN A 30 22.54 -10.41 1.33
C GLN A 30 23.90 -9.85 1.80
N GLY A 31 24.10 -9.84 3.12
CA GLY A 31 25.31 -9.31 3.75
C GLY A 31 25.21 -7.85 4.23
N LYS A 32 24.12 -7.12 3.90
CA LYS A 32 23.83 -5.80 4.48
C LYS A 32 22.93 -5.85 5.70
N THR A 33 22.02 -6.81 5.76
CA THR A 33 21.18 -7.08 6.93
C THR A 33 21.49 -8.48 7.47
N PRO A 34 21.33 -8.72 8.79
CA PRO A 34 21.64 -10.02 9.41
C PRO A 34 20.86 -11.19 8.78
N ASP A 35 19.64 -10.93 8.31
CA ASP A 35 18.79 -11.89 7.61
C ASP A 35 18.89 -11.82 6.07
N GLY A 36 19.65 -10.86 5.52
CA GLY A 36 19.70 -10.61 4.07
C GLY A 36 18.36 -10.14 3.46
N GLN A 37 17.38 -9.83 4.31
CA GLN A 37 16.05 -9.36 3.95
C GLN A 37 15.91 -7.88 4.30
N VAL A 38 15.24 -7.12 3.43
CA VAL A 38 14.81 -5.75 3.71
C VAL A 38 13.30 -5.71 3.67
N CYS A 39 12.71 -5.34 4.81
CA CYS A 39 11.29 -5.06 4.89
C CYS A 39 11.06 -3.55 4.70
N THR A 40 10.34 -3.21 3.65
CA THR A 40 9.79 -1.86 3.52
C THR A 40 8.70 -1.68 4.59
N PRO A 41 8.62 -0.52 5.26
CA PRO A 41 7.53 -0.24 6.19
C PRO A 41 6.20 -0.10 5.43
N ASP A 42 5.08 -0.25 6.13
CA ASP A 42 3.78 0.10 5.55
C ASP A 42 3.79 1.59 5.16
N GLN A 43 3.25 1.88 3.98
CA GLN A 43 3.20 3.23 3.45
C GLN A 43 1.75 3.64 3.27
N LYS A 44 1.39 4.85 3.69
CA LYS A 44 0.05 5.37 3.49
C LYS A 44 -0.29 5.37 2.00
N CYS A 45 -1.42 4.78 1.61
CA CYS A 45 -1.78 4.67 0.20
C CYS A 45 -1.93 6.07 -0.39
N PRO A 46 -1.10 6.46 -1.39
CA PRO A 46 -1.11 7.81 -1.93
C PRO A 46 -2.37 8.07 -2.75
N THR A 47 -2.93 7.04 -3.38
CA THR A 47 -4.11 7.15 -4.26
C THR A 47 -5.36 7.56 -3.49
N CYS A 48 -5.64 6.91 -2.36
CA CYS A 48 -6.78 7.26 -1.52
C CYS A 48 -6.41 8.12 -0.31
N ASN A 49 -5.13 8.51 -0.15
CA ASN A 49 -4.64 9.25 1.01
C ASN A 49 -5.04 8.61 2.35
N GLY A 50 -5.04 7.27 2.44
CA GLY A 50 -5.48 6.54 3.63
C GLY A 50 -6.99 6.49 3.87
N LYS A 51 -7.82 6.93 2.90
CA LYS A 51 -9.29 6.78 2.97
C LYS A 51 -9.75 5.33 2.73
N GLY A 52 -9.04 4.59 1.89
CA GLY A 52 -9.41 3.23 1.46
C GLY A 52 -10.39 3.20 0.28
N TYR A 53 -10.89 4.35 -0.14
CA TYR A 53 -11.76 4.49 -1.30
C TYR A 53 -11.40 5.78 -2.05
N ILE A 54 -11.70 5.79 -3.35
CA ILE A 54 -11.64 6.97 -4.20
C ILE A 54 -13.08 7.42 -4.46
N GLU A 55 -13.30 8.73 -4.47
CA GLU A 55 -14.58 9.30 -4.85
C GLU A 55 -14.53 9.45 -6.37
N GLY A 56 -15.33 8.63 -7.07
CA GLY A 56 -15.50 8.70 -8.53
C GLY A 56 -16.35 9.88 -8.96
#